data_AF-A0AAP0H251-F1
#
_entry.id   AF-A0AAP0H251-F1
#
_cell.length_a   1.000
_cell.length_b   1.000
_cell.length_c   1.000
_cell.angle_alpha   90.00
_cell.angle_beta   90.00
_cell.angle_gamma   90.00
#
_symmetry.space_group_name_H-M   'P 1'
#
loop_
_entity.id
_entity.type
_entity.pdbx_description
1 polymer ?
#
loop_
_entity_poly.entity_id
_entity_poly.type
_entity_poly.pdbx_seq_one_letter_code
_entity_poly.pdbx_strand_id
1 'polypeptide(L)'
;MAAASDHAETTKICSHCDRAIPSSNIDLHYAHCSRKLEKCKICGDMVPRKHAEEHYLSTHAPVTCSLCSEMMDPEILALHKGEKCPKRIVTCEYCEFPLPAVDLFEHQEVCGNRTELCQLCNRYIRLRERVAHDVTCNGVPAEIPRSIREAERGRGARRPPPPPQDFSTRRLLFTIAITGIAIFLGSLLFQRKPDAGQVN
;
A
#
# COMPACT_ATOMS: atom_id res chain seq x y z
N MET A 1 61.88 13.72 -29.75
CA MET A 1 60.72 14.49 -29.26
C MET A 1 59.72 14.60 -30.40
N ALA A 2 58.69 13.75 -30.43
CA ALA A 2 57.65 13.78 -31.45
C ALA A 2 56.51 14.66 -30.94
N ALA A 3 56.13 15.66 -31.73
CA ALA A 3 55.11 16.64 -31.40
C ALA A 3 53.76 15.95 -31.21
N ALA A 4 53.19 16.09 -30.01
CA ALA A 4 51.78 15.84 -29.76
C ALA A 4 50.98 16.88 -30.56
N SER A 5 50.33 16.43 -31.63
CA SER A 5 49.40 17.25 -32.39
C SER A 5 48.08 17.30 -31.62
N ASP A 6 47.95 18.27 -30.71
CA ASP A 6 46.66 18.69 -30.15
C ASP A 6 45.82 19.32 -31.28
N HIS A 7 45.05 18.49 -31.99
CA HIS A 7 43.94 18.98 -32.79
C HIS A 7 42.81 19.34 -31.83
N ALA A 8 42.72 20.62 -31.46
CA ALA A 8 41.51 21.18 -30.88
C ALA A 8 40.40 21.11 -31.95
N GLU A 9 39.63 20.03 -31.96
CA GLU A 9 38.46 19.89 -32.83
C GLU A 9 37.46 20.99 -32.50
N THR A 10 37.34 22.00 -33.38
CA THR A 10 36.35 23.07 -33.23
C THR A 10 34.95 22.47 -33.30
N THR A 11 34.16 22.53 -32.23
CA THR A 11 32.77 22.05 -32.20
C THR A 11 31.76 23.19 -32.39
N LYS A 12 30.65 22.92 -33.09
CA LYS A 12 29.47 23.80 -33.22
C LYS A 12 28.25 23.15 -32.58
N ILE A 13 27.35 23.96 -32.03
CA ILE A 13 26.10 23.48 -31.44
C ILE A 13 25.05 23.29 -32.55
N CYS A 14 24.41 22.13 -32.59
CA CYS A 14 23.29 21.86 -33.49
C CYS A 14 22.03 22.59 -32.99
N SER A 15 21.41 23.41 -33.85
CA SER A 15 20.20 24.18 -33.51
C SER A 15 18.92 23.35 -33.28
N HIS A 16 18.96 22.04 -33.57
CA HIS A 16 17.80 21.15 -33.44
C HIS A 16 17.87 20.27 -32.18
N CYS A 17 19.05 19.75 -31.83
CA CYS A 17 19.24 18.87 -30.66
C CYS A 17 20.10 19.47 -29.56
N ASP A 18 20.58 20.71 -29.74
CA ASP A 18 21.40 21.46 -28.79
C ASP A 18 22.72 20.77 -28.39
N ARG A 19 23.16 19.76 -29.15
CA ARG A 19 24.40 19.01 -28.90
C ARG A 19 25.60 19.66 -29.61
N ALA A 20 26.76 19.65 -28.95
CA ALA A 20 28.03 20.03 -29.56
C ALA A 20 28.52 18.93 -30.52
N ILE A 21 28.76 19.29 -31.77
CA ILE A 21 29.16 18.41 -32.86
C ILE A 21 30.42 19.00 -33.52
N PRO A 22 31.41 18.20 -33.95
CA PRO A 22 32.56 18.70 -34.70
C PRO A 22 32.13 19.54 -35.90
N SER A 23 32.76 20.71 -36.08
CA SER A 23 32.37 21.68 -37.11
C SER A 23 32.44 21.11 -38.52
N SER A 24 33.31 20.14 -38.77
CA SER A 24 33.43 19.43 -40.05
C SER A 24 32.20 18.58 -40.39
N ASN A 25 31.46 18.12 -39.37
CA ASN A 25 30.38 17.14 -39.51
C ASN A 25 28.99 17.72 -39.19
N ILE A 26 28.90 19.02 -38.88
CA ILE A 26 27.66 19.66 -38.41
C ILE A 26 26.53 19.60 -39.43
N ASP A 27 26.82 19.78 -40.73
CA ASP A 27 25.79 19.80 -41.78
C ASP A 27 25.19 18.40 -42.01
N LEU A 28 26.05 17.38 -42.03
CA LEU A 28 25.63 15.98 -42.10
C LEU A 28 24.80 15.62 -40.87
N HIS A 29 25.30 15.96 -39.67
CA HIS A 29 24.56 15.75 -38.43
C HIS A 29 23.19 16.43 -38.47
N TYR A 30 23.10 17.70 -38.86
CA TYR A 30 21.85 18.46 -38.89
C TYR A 30 20.82 17.82 -39.83
N ALA A 31 21.23 17.39 -41.02
CA ALA A 31 20.35 16.72 -41.97
C ALA A 31 19.78 15.40 -41.41
N HIS A 32 20.59 14.62 -40.68
CA HIS A 32 20.11 13.41 -40.00
C HIS A 32 19.24 13.73 -38.79
N CYS A 33 19.69 14.65 -37.94
CA CYS A 33 19.07 15.03 -36.68
C CYS A 33 17.65 15.57 -36.91
N SER A 34 17.50 16.58 -37.77
CA SER A 34 16.21 17.24 -38.06
C SER A 34 15.15 16.29 -38.64
N ARG A 35 15.58 15.29 -39.42
CA ARG A 35 14.69 14.34 -40.10
C ARG A 35 14.35 13.12 -39.26
N LYS A 36 15.25 12.68 -38.37
CA LYS A 36 15.12 11.40 -37.67
C LYS A 36 14.83 11.52 -36.18
N LEU A 37 15.20 12.64 -35.57
CA LEU A 37 14.97 12.90 -34.16
C LEU A 37 13.91 13.98 -34.00
N GLU A 38 13.26 14.00 -32.85
CA GLU A 38 12.40 15.08 -32.39
C GLU A 38 12.52 15.23 -30.88
N LYS A 39 12.28 16.45 -30.39
CA LYS A 39 12.32 16.75 -28.95
C LYS A 39 10.96 16.37 -28.34
N CYS A 40 10.97 15.53 -27.30
CA CYS A 40 9.77 15.19 -26.55
C CYS A 40 9.21 16.46 -25.89
N LYS A 41 7.90 16.68 -26.01
CA LYS A 41 7.23 17.87 -25.47
C LYS A 41 7.07 17.84 -23.94
N ILE A 42 7.24 16.66 -23.33
CA ILE A 42 7.00 16.44 -21.90
C ILE A 42 8.33 16.50 -21.14
N CYS A 43 9.31 15.64 -21.48
CA CYS A 43 10.62 15.65 -20.81
C CYS A 43 11.70 16.49 -21.50
N GLY A 44 11.51 16.89 -22.77
CA GLY A 44 12.54 17.63 -23.53
C GLY A 44 13.65 16.75 -24.13
N ASP A 45 13.57 15.43 -24.00
CA ASP A 45 14.58 14.50 -24.54
C ASP A 45 14.52 14.40 -26.06
N MET A 46 15.68 14.17 -26.69
CA MET A 46 15.77 13.91 -28.13
C MET A 46 15.50 12.44 -28.43
N VAL A 47 14.34 12.14 -29.02
CA VAL A 47 13.88 10.78 -29.30
C VAL A 47 13.81 10.54 -30.82
N PRO A 48 14.18 9.35 -31.33
CA PRO A 48 13.93 9.01 -32.72
C PRO A 48 12.43 9.05 -33.03
N ARG A 49 12.04 9.74 -34.10
CA ARG A 49 10.62 9.88 -34.52
C ARG A 49 9.89 8.55 -34.64
N LYS A 50 10.60 7.49 -35.06
CA LYS A 50 10.06 6.14 -35.17
C LYS A 50 9.66 5.52 -33.83
N HIS A 51 10.30 5.93 -32.74
CA HIS A 51 10.07 5.42 -31.38
C HIS A 51 9.43 6.48 -30.47
N ALA A 52 8.95 7.60 -31.03
CA ALA A 52 8.33 8.67 -30.24
C ALA A 52 7.06 8.18 -29.51
N GLU A 53 6.25 7.37 -30.19
CA GLU A 53 5.06 6.75 -29.60
C GLU A 53 5.42 5.76 -28.48
N GLU A 54 6.40 4.90 -28.72
CA GLU A 54 6.87 3.94 -27.71
C GLU A 54 7.45 4.65 -26.47
N HIS A 55 8.21 5.73 -26.68
CA HIS A 55 8.69 6.58 -25.60
C HIS A 55 7.54 7.19 -24.79
N TYR A 56 6.51 7.72 -25.45
CA TYR A 56 5.33 8.23 -24.78
C TYR A 56 4.64 7.15 -23.95
N LEU A 57 4.36 5.98 -24.54
CA LEU A 57 3.66 4.89 -23.87
C LEU A 57 4.42 4.31 -22.67
N SER A 58 5.76 4.30 -22.72
CA SER A 58 6.60 3.76 -21.66
C SER A 58 6.94 4.77 -20.56
N THR A 59 6.99 6.07 -20.88
CA THR A 59 7.54 7.10 -19.98
C THR A 59 6.47 8.08 -19.47
N HIS A 60 5.46 8.37 -20.28
CA HIS A 60 4.52 9.48 -20.04
C HIS A 60 3.06 9.07 -20.03
N ALA A 61 2.70 7.94 -20.62
CA ALA A 61 1.32 7.50 -20.65
C ALA A 61 0.78 7.31 -19.22
N PRO A 62 -0.48 7.70 -18.97
CA PRO A 62 -1.11 7.51 -17.68
C PRO A 62 -1.09 6.05 -17.26
N VAL A 63 -0.75 5.81 -15.99
CA VAL A 63 -0.70 4.50 -15.36
C VAL A 63 -1.84 4.35 -14.37
N THR A 64 -2.36 3.13 -14.26
CA THR A 64 -3.41 2.82 -13.30
C THR A 64 -2.82 2.51 -11.92
N CYS A 65 -3.44 3.05 -10.88
CA CYS A 65 -3.11 2.67 -9.51
C CYS A 65 -3.61 1.25 -9.22
N SER A 66 -2.72 0.38 -8.74
CA SER A 66 -3.06 -1.00 -8.40
C SER A 66 -4.03 -1.17 -7.22
N LEU A 67 -4.25 -0.10 -6.42
CA LEU A 67 -5.09 -0.14 -5.22
C LEU A 67 -6.49 0.42 -5.44
N CYS A 68 -6.62 1.52 -6.20
CA CYS A 68 -7.90 2.18 -6.46
C CYS A 68 -8.33 2.18 -7.94
N SER A 69 -7.49 1.70 -8.85
CA SER A 69 -7.73 1.64 -10.29
C SER A 69 -7.89 3.01 -10.99
N GLU A 70 -7.58 4.12 -10.31
CA GLU A 70 -7.54 5.45 -10.92
C GLU A 70 -6.33 5.61 -11.84
N MET A 71 -6.52 6.28 -12.98
CA MET A 71 -5.44 6.61 -13.91
C MET A 71 -4.77 7.93 -13.52
N MET A 72 -3.44 7.97 -13.60
CA MET A 72 -2.67 9.15 -13.24
C MET A 72 -1.28 9.16 -13.88
N ASP A 73 -0.60 10.31 -13.82
CA ASP A 73 0.75 10.40 -14.37
C ASP A 73 1.74 9.52 -13.59
N PRO A 74 2.72 8.89 -14.28
CA PRO A 74 3.73 8.04 -13.64
C PRO A 74 4.49 8.73 -12.52
N GLU A 75 4.78 10.03 -12.68
CA GLU A 75 5.51 10.84 -11.71
C GLU A 75 4.76 10.98 -10.37
N ILE A 76 3.42 11.05 -10.40
CA ILE A 76 2.59 11.22 -9.20
C ILE A 76 2.14 9.90 -8.58
N LEU A 77 2.34 8.77 -9.26
CA LEU A 77 1.88 7.45 -8.79
C LEU A 77 2.48 7.08 -7.43
N ALA A 78 3.77 7.39 -7.20
CA ALA A 78 4.45 7.09 -5.94
C ALA A 78 3.84 7.86 -4.77
N LEU A 79 3.65 9.18 -4.94
CA LEU A 79 3.01 10.04 -3.96
C LEU A 79 1.56 9.60 -3.68
N HIS A 80 0.82 9.24 -4.74
CA HIS A 80 -0.53 8.74 -4.58
C HIS A 80 -0.57 7.48 -3.74
N LYS A 81 0.23 6.46 -4.07
CA LYS A 81 0.24 5.19 -3.30
C LYS A 81 0.60 5.41 -1.83
N GLY A 82 1.52 6.33 -1.53
CA GLY A 82 1.98 6.60 -0.16
C GLY A 82 0.99 7.42 0.67
N GLU A 83 0.38 8.45 0.09
CA GLU A 83 -0.31 9.48 0.88
C GLU A 83 -1.77 9.70 0.47
N LYS A 84 -2.04 9.74 -0.84
CA LYS A 84 -3.35 10.19 -1.34
C LYS A 84 -4.33 9.06 -1.65
N CYS A 85 -3.84 7.84 -1.84
CA CYS A 85 -4.67 6.73 -2.26
C CYS A 85 -5.69 6.40 -1.15
N PRO A 86 -7.00 6.38 -1.45
CA PRO A 86 -8.04 6.07 -0.46
C PRO A 86 -7.97 4.60 0.00
N LYS A 87 -7.42 3.73 -0.84
CA LYS A 87 -7.26 2.30 -0.57
C LYS A 87 -5.88 1.93 0.00
N ARG A 88 -5.01 2.90 0.30
CA ARG A 88 -3.76 2.61 1.03
C ARG A 88 -4.07 2.06 2.42
N ILE A 89 -3.23 1.16 2.91
CA ILE A 89 -3.39 0.58 4.23
C ILE A 89 -2.75 1.50 5.27
N VAL A 90 -3.53 1.85 6.29
CA VAL A 90 -3.14 2.64 7.46
C VAL A 90 -3.59 1.92 8.72
N THR A 91 -2.92 2.15 9.83
CA THR A 91 -3.25 1.53 11.12
C THR A 91 -4.07 2.46 11.99
N CYS A 92 -5.08 1.90 12.67
CA CYS A 92 -5.81 2.62 13.70
C CYS A 92 -4.90 2.96 14.89
N GLU A 93 -4.85 4.22 15.31
CA GLU A 93 -4.04 4.68 16.45
C GLU A 93 -4.47 4.09 17.81
N TYR A 94 -5.70 3.55 17.90
CA TYR A 94 -6.24 3.03 19.15
C TYR A 94 -6.07 1.53 19.33
N CYS A 95 -6.25 0.75 18.25
CA CYS A 95 -6.24 -0.71 18.27
C CYS A 95 -5.23 -1.36 17.31
N GLU A 96 -4.45 -0.54 16.60
CA GLU A 96 -3.38 -0.96 15.66
C GLU A 96 -3.88 -1.83 14.48
N PHE A 97 -5.20 -1.95 14.31
CA PHE A 97 -5.78 -2.71 13.21
C PHE A 97 -5.44 -2.03 11.86
N PRO A 98 -4.96 -2.79 10.85
CA PRO A 98 -4.70 -2.27 9.51
C PRO A 98 -5.98 -2.22 8.67
N LEU A 99 -6.28 -1.07 8.08
CA LEU A 99 -7.46 -0.86 7.24
C LEU A 99 -7.20 0.14 6.11
N PRO A 100 -8.04 0.15 5.05
CA PRO A 100 -8.00 1.19 4.04
C PRO A 100 -8.21 2.58 4.65
N ALA A 101 -7.47 3.57 4.15
CA ALA A 101 -7.54 4.93 4.67
C ALA A 101 -8.94 5.57 4.57
N VAL A 102 -9.72 5.20 3.57
CA VAL A 102 -11.12 5.64 3.44
C VAL A 102 -11.99 5.19 4.62
N ASP A 103 -11.69 4.05 5.22
CA ASP A 103 -12.48 3.46 6.31
C ASP A 103 -11.95 3.88 7.70
N LEU A 104 -10.78 4.55 7.77
CA LEU A 104 -10.08 4.84 9.02
C LEU A 104 -10.89 5.75 9.95
N PHE A 105 -11.48 6.82 9.42
CA PHE A 105 -12.22 7.79 10.20
C PHE A 105 -13.45 7.17 10.88
N GLU A 106 -14.29 6.47 10.11
CA GLU A 106 -15.47 5.78 10.65
C GLU A 106 -15.08 4.73 11.69
N HIS A 107 -14.00 4.00 11.45
CA HIS A 107 -13.46 3.05 12.41
C HIS A 107 -12.99 3.73 13.70
N GLN A 108 -12.26 4.85 13.62
CA GLN A 108 -11.73 5.56 14.78
C GLN A 108 -12.83 6.15 15.66
N GLU A 109 -13.94 6.63 15.09
CA GLU A 109 -15.10 7.12 15.83
C GLU A 109 -15.71 6.03 16.72
N VAL A 110 -15.80 4.80 16.24
CA VAL A 110 -16.32 3.67 17.02
C VAL A 110 -15.25 3.10 17.95
N CYS A 111 -14.04 2.86 17.43
CA CYS A 111 -12.94 2.24 18.15
C CYS A 111 -12.46 3.10 19.32
N GLY A 112 -12.33 4.42 19.13
CA GLY A 112 -11.88 5.35 20.16
C GLY A 112 -12.81 5.44 21.37
N ASN A 113 -14.11 5.16 21.17
CA ASN A 113 -15.12 5.13 22.22
C ASN A 113 -15.19 3.81 23.00
N ARG A 114 -14.54 2.74 22.51
CA ARG A 114 -14.41 1.48 23.26
C ARG A 114 -13.63 1.75 24.54
N THR A 115 -14.00 1.05 25.62
CA THR A 115 -13.32 1.17 26.91
C THR A 115 -12.54 -0.10 27.23
N GLU A 116 -11.38 0.08 27.86
CA GLU A 116 -10.55 -0.98 28.40
C GLU A 116 -10.34 -0.76 29.90
N LEU A 117 -10.19 -1.86 30.65
CA LEU A 117 -9.94 -1.79 32.07
C LEU A 117 -8.45 -1.49 32.32
N CYS A 118 -8.16 -0.37 32.96
CA CYS A 118 -6.83 -0.11 33.49
C CYS A 118 -6.55 -1.04 34.66
N GLN A 119 -5.47 -1.80 34.56
CA GLN A 119 -5.08 -2.79 35.58
C GLN A 119 -4.49 -2.15 36.84
N LEU A 120 -4.10 -0.87 36.79
CA LEU A 120 -3.55 -0.15 37.93
C LEU A 120 -4.67 0.41 38.81
N CYS A 121 -5.62 1.14 38.23
CA CYS A 121 -6.67 1.82 38.99
C CYS A 121 -8.06 1.18 38.84
N ASN A 122 -8.19 0.04 38.16
CA ASN A 122 -9.45 -0.68 37.91
C ASN A 122 -10.59 0.21 37.37
N ARG A 123 -10.26 1.25 36.60
CA ARG A 123 -11.24 2.10 35.91
C ARG A 123 -11.33 1.69 34.45
N TYR A 124 -12.53 1.74 33.90
CA TYR A 124 -12.74 1.66 32.45
C TYR A 124 -12.41 3.01 31.83
N ILE A 125 -11.42 3.03 30.94
CA ILE A 125 -10.97 4.23 30.22
C ILE A 125 -11.18 4.02 28.74
N ARG A 126 -11.61 5.07 28.03
CA ARG A 126 -11.77 5.02 26.57
C ARG A 126 -10.41 4.93 25.89
N LEU A 127 -10.31 4.21 24.78
CA LEU A 127 -9.02 4.07 24.08
C LEU A 127 -8.44 5.42 23.66
N ARG A 128 -9.28 6.38 23.25
CA ARG A 128 -8.83 7.74 22.91
C ARG A 128 -8.27 8.53 24.10
N GLU A 129 -8.66 8.18 25.31
CA GLU A 129 -8.24 8.82 26.56
C GLU A 129 -7.09 8.07 27.24
N ARG A 130 -6.71 6.89 26.73
CA ARG A 130 -5.73 5.99 27.35
C ARG A 130 -4.37 6.67 27.57
N VAL A 131 -3.83 7.35 26.56
CA VAL A 131 -2.53 8.04 26.67
C VAL A 131 -2.56 9.11 27.77
N ALA A 132 -3.64 9.91 27.83
CA ALA A 132 -3.80 10.92 28.87
C ALA A 132 -3.98 10.31 30.27
N HIS A 133 -4.67 9.16 30.34
CA HIS A 133 -4.82 8.41 31.57
C HIS A 133 -3.48 7.84 32.06
N ASP A 134 -2.67 7.25 31.18
CA ASP A 134 -1.41 6.60 31.56
C ASP A 134 -0.44 7.58 32.24
N VAL A 135 -0.44 8.84 31.81
CA VAL A 135 0.38 9.91 32.42
C VAL A 135 -0.14 10.34 33.79
N THR A 136 -1.45 10.22 34.04
CA THR A 136 -2.12 10.71 35.26
C THR A 136 -2.59 9.59 36.18
N CYS A 137 -2.28 8.33 35.86
CA CYS A 137 -2.77 7.18 36.58
C CYS A 137 -2.01 7.00 37.89
N ASN A 138 -2.67 7.34 38.99
CA ASN A 138 -2.10 7.18 40.33
C ASN A 138 -2.20 5.75 40.88
N GLY A 139 -2.72 4.78 40.10
CA GLY A 139 -2.92 3.39 40.55
C GLY A 139 -3.91 3.21 41.70
N VAL A 140 -4.55 4.28 42.17
CA VAL A 140 -5.56 4.23 43.22
C VAL A 140 -6.89 3.81 42.60
N PRO A 141 -7.47 2.66 43.00
CA PRO A 141 -8.82 2.29 42.61
C PRO A 141 -9.78 3.40 43.00
N ALA A 142 -10.70 3.77 42.10
CA ALA A 142 -11.77 4.67 42.52
C ALA A 142 -12.49 4.03 43.72
N GLU A 143 -12.56 4.73 44.85
CA GLU A 143 -13.37 4.28 45.97
C GLU A 143 -14.83 4.24 45.51
N ILE A 144 -15.31 3.05 45.15
CA ILE A 144 -16.72 2.85 44.85
C ILE A 144 -17.46 3.10 46.17
N PRO A 145 -18.29 4.16 46.30
CA PRO A 145 -19.04 4.41 47.51
C PRO A 145 -19.90 3.18 47.84
N ARG A 146 -20.00 2.82 49.13
CA ARG A 146 -20.75 1.63 49.58
C ARG A 146 -22.17 1.54 49.00
N SER A 147 -22.80 2.69 48.74
CA SER A 147 -24.13 2.79 48.10
C SER A 147 -24.21 2.19 46.69
N ILE A 148 -23.13 2.25 45.90
CA ILE A 148 -23.09 1.63 44.55
C ILE A 148 -22.89 0.12 44.63
N ARG A 149 -22.10 -0.37 45.61
CA ARG A 149 -21.92 -1.81 45.85
C ARG A 149 -23.23 -2.51 46.26
N GLU A 150 -24.07 -1.83 47.03
CA GLU A 150 -25.40 -2.33 47.40
C GLU A 150 -26.37 -2.32 46.20
N ALA A 151 -26.30 -1.29 45.35
CA ALA A 151 -27.09 -1.21 44.12
C ALA A 151 -26.70 -2.27 43.06
N GLU A 152 -25.41 -2.62 42.94
CA GLU A 152 -24.95 -3.70 42.06
C GLU A 152 -25.32 -5.09 42.59
N ARG A 153 -25.25 -5.31 43.92
CA ARG A 153 -25.69 -6.57 44.53
C ARG A 153 -27.20 -6.80 44.34
N GLY A 154 -28.00 -5.73 44.26
CA GLY A 154 -29.42 -5.78 43.88
C GLY A 154 -29.69 -6.03 42.38
N ARG A 155 -28.74 -5.67 41.49
CA ARG A 155 -28.82 -5.93 40.04
C ARG A 155 -28.17 -7.25 39.61
N GLY A 156 -27.61 -8.03 40.54
CA GLY A 156 -27.03 -9.35 40.27
C GLY A 156 -28.00 -10.41 39.72
N ALA A 157 -29.30 -10.11 39.61
CA ALA A 157 -30.31 -11.00 39.04
C ALA A 157 -30.56 -10.82 37.53
N ARG A 158 -29.94 -9.85 36.86
CA ARG A 158 -30.06 -9.70 35.39
C ARG A 158 -28.69 -9.55 34.75
N ARG A 159 -28.05 -10.68 34.42
CA ARG A 159 -26.98 -10.70 33.42
C ARG A 159 -27.55 -10.15 32.10
N PRO A 160 -26.96 -9.10 31.50
CA PRO A 160 -27.17 -8.84 30.09
C PRO A 160 -26.73 -10.08 29.31
N PRO A 161 -27.45 -10.49 28.23
CA PRO A 161 -26.98 -11.58 27.39
C PRO A 161 -25.57 -11.25 26.88
N PRO A 162 -24.67 -12.25 26.77
CA PRO A 162 -23.36 -12.02 26.20
C PRO A 162 -23.51 -11.40 24.80
N PRO A 163 -22.63 -10.47 24.39
CA PRO A 163 -22.62 -9.99 23.01
C PRO A 163 -22.49 -11.20 22.07
N PRO A 164 -23.19 -11.23 20.93
CA PRO A 164 -23.10 -12.34 19.99
C PRO A 164 -21.64 -12.58 19.64
N GLN A 165 -21.14 -13.76 19.99
CA GLN A 165 -19.80 -14.21 19.63
C GLN A 165 -19.76 -14.57 18.14
N ASP A 166 -19.80 -13.56 17.27
CA ASP A 166 -19.59 -13.73 15.82
C ASP A 166 -18.14 -14.02 15.43
N PHE A 167 -17.28 -14.37 16.40
CA PHE A 167 -15.90 -14.79 16.18
C PHE A 167 -15.73 -16.32 16.11
N SER A 168 -16.68 -17.10 16.63
CA SER A 168 -16.59 -18.57 16.64
C SER A 168 -17.03 -19.18 15.30
N THR A 169 -18.12 -18.68 14.73
CA THR A 169 -18.67 -19.15 13.45
C THR A 169 -17.71 -18.89 12.29
N ARG A 170 -17.04 -17.74 12.23
CA ARG A 170 -16.06 -17.46 11.17
C ARG A 170 -14.83 -18.36 11.29
N ARG A 171 -14.28 -18.57 12.50
CA ARG A 171 -13.13 -19.47 12.69
C ARG A 171 -13.48 -20.94 12.40
N LEU A 172 -14.69 -21.37 12.76
CA LEU A 172 -15.20 -22.71 12.45
C LEU A 172 -15.43 -22.90 10.93
N LEU A 173 -16.02 -21.91 10.25
CA LEU A 173 -16.19 -21.91 8.80
C LEU A 173 -14.84 -21.89 8.06
N PHE A 174 -13.87 -21.09 8.53
CA PHE A 174 -12.50 -21.10 7.98
C PHE A 174 -11.82 -22.45 8.19
N THR A 175 -11.96 -23.09 9.36
CA THR A 175 -11.39 -24.43 9.58
C THR A 175 -12.06 -25.51 8.74
N ILE A 176 -13.39 -25.48 8.58
CA ILE A 176 -14.15 -26.44 7.76
C ILE A 176 -13.81 -26.27 6.27
N ALA A 177 -13.63 -25.03 5.80
CA ALA A 177 -13.22 -24.75 4.42
C ALA A 177 -11.80 -25.23 4.14
N ILE A 178 -10.86 -25.05 5.07
CA ILE A 178 -9.46 -25.49 4.92
C ILE A 178 -9.35 -27.02 4.95
N THR A 179 -10.09 -27.72 5.81
CA THR A 179 -10.08 -29.19 5.84
C THR A 179 -10.81 -29.79 4.64
N GLY A 180 -11.89 -29.15 4.16
CA GLY A 180 -12.62 -29.59 2.96
C GLY A 180 -11.78 -29.50 1.67
N ILE A 181 -11.03 -28.41 1.49
CA ILE A 181 -10.15 -28.21 0.32
C ILE A 181 -9.00 -29.23 0.32
N ALA A 182 -8.42 -29.55 1.48
CA ALA A 182 -7.35 -30.54 1.59
C ALA A 182 -7.81 -31.98 1.21
N ILE A 183 -9.03 -32.36 1.61
CA ILE A 183 -9.61 -33.68 1.29
C ILE A 183 -10.00 -33.76 -0.20
N PHE A 184 -10.50 -32.67 -0.78
CA PHE A 184 -10.87 -32.62 -2.20
C PHE A 184 -9.65 -32.68 -3.13
N LEU A 185 -8.59 -31.93 -2.82
CA LEU A 185 -7.31 -31.98 -3.56
C LEU A 185 -6.60 -33.33 -3.38
N GLY A 186 -6.62 -33.90 -2.18
CA GLY A 186 -6.07 -35.24 -1.92
C GLY A 186 -6.77 -36.34 -2.72
N SER A 187 -8.10 -36.26 -2.87
CA SER A 187 -8.90 -37.24 -3.62
C SER A 187 -8.70 -37.14 -5.14
N LEU A 188 -8.51 -35.93 -5.68
CA LEU A 188 -8.21 -35.72 -7.11
C LEU A 188 -6.79 -36.17 -7.49
N LEU A 189 -5.84 -36.08 -6.57
CA LEU A 189 -4.47 -36.56 -6.78
C LEU A 189 -4.35 -38.09 -6.63
N PHE A 190 -5.17 -38.72 -5.77
CA PHE A 190 -5.15 -40.18 -5.57
C PHE A 190 -6.00 -40.98 -6.56
N GLN A 191 -6.98 -40.39 -7.24
CA GLN A 191 -7.71 -41.08 -8.33
C GLN A 191 -6.96 -41.14 -9.65
N ARG A 192 -5.77 -40.53 -9.74
CA ARG A 192 -4.95 -40.54 -10.96
C ARG A 192 -3.69 -41.40 -10.78
N LYS A 193 -3.89 -42.65 -10.37
CA LYS A 193 -2.89 -43.71 -10.56
C LYS A 193 -3.33 -44.55 -11.76
N PRO A 194 -2.79 -44.35 -12.97
CA PRO A 194 -3.04 -45.25 -14.08
C PRO A 194 -2.37 -46.59 -13.81
N ASP A 195 -3.14 -47.66 -13.99
CA ASP A 195 -2.70 -49.04 -14.02
C ASP A 195 -1.62 -49.23 -15.10
N ALA A 196 -0.44 -49.70 -14.69
CA ALA A 196 0.50 -50.36 -15.59
C ALA A 196 1.46 -51.21 -14.76
N GLY A 197 1.16 -52.51 -14.64
CA GLY A 197 2.07 -53.46 -14.04
C GLY A 197 1.47 -54.85 -13.87
N GLN A 198 1.50 -55.64 -14.96
CA GLN A 198 1.43 -57.11 -15.11
C GLN A 198 0.69 -57.40 -16.45
N VAL A 199 1.18 -58.20 -17.40
CA VAL A 199 1.86 -59.49 -17.35
C VAL A 199 2.59 -59.75 -18.69
N ASN A 200 3.64 -60.58 -18.62
CA ASN A 200 4.23 -61.49 -19.65
C ASN A 200 4.43 -61.00 -21.09
#